data_AF-C9SUA4-F1
#
_entry.id   AF-C9SUA4-F1
#
_cell.length_a   1.000
_cell.length_b   1.000
_cell.length_c   1.000
_cell.angle_alpha   90.00
_cell.angle_beta   90.00
_cell.angle_gamma   90.00
#
_symmetry.space_group_name_H-M   'P 1'
#
loop_
_entity.id
_entity.type
_entity.pdbx_description
1 polymer ?
#
loop_
_entity_poly.entity_id
_entity_poly.type
_entity_poly.pdbx_seq_one_letter_code
_entity_poly.pdbx_strand_id
1 'polypeptide(L)'
;MFILTGYVIPRSTLMSDSPWFGWFSYVNPVAYGYEALLGNEFGGRELRCSESNLVPRGPGADADYQGCTLPGVDLWHSRSKFGGRQTLASWLAFTVFFLLVNVWAVEKGPLSPASGAHSLVFAKPSESKEETSAEQQKADETLDKIGDGTSVFTFKDIRYTVPYGTGHRRLLNGVNGYAAPGKMVALMGSSGAGKTTLLNTLAQRQRIGVVSSDILVNGVVPGAAFKRGTGFCEQRDIHEGSSTVREALDFSALLRQEKHIPKAEKLAYVDRIVRLLELDSLSHALISSLTVEQRKRVTIGVELAARPSLLLFLDEPTSGLDSQSAFSIVRFLRRLADAGQAIICTIHQPSSDLIEQFDMILALNRGGNTFYFGPVGENGGSCQRRIAA
;
A
#
# COMPACT_ATOMS: atom_id res chain seq x y z
N MET A 1 -28.69 5.65 -26.01
CA MET A 1 -30.05 5.23 -25.66
C MET A 1 -30.40 5.97 -24.40
N PHE A 2 -31.19 7.04 -24.50
CA PHE A 2 -31.72 7.73 -23.33
C PHE A 2 -33.05 7.07 -23.00
N ILE A 3 -33.12 6.44 -21.83
CA ILE A 3 -34.35 5.88 -21.29
C ILE A 3 -34.91 6.92 -20.35
N LEU A 4 -35.98 7.61 -20.79
CA LEU A 4 -36.75 8.48 -19.92
C LEU A 4 -38.02 7.72 -19.56
N THR A 5 -38.19 7.40 -18.28
CA THR A 5 -39.39 6.71 -17.75
C THR A 5 -39.78 5.46 -18.58
N GLY A 6 -38.80 4.64 -18.97
CA GLY A 6 -39.03 3.39 -19.72
C GLY A 6 -39.14 3.55 -21.25
N TYR A 7 -39.18 4.76 -21.80
CA TYR A 7 -39.23 5.00 -23.25
C TYR A 7 -37.84 5.33 -23.80
N VAL A 8 -37.48 4.69 -24.91
CA VAL A 8 -36.27 5.00 -25.67
C VAL A 8 -36.58 6.12 -26.65
N ILE A 9 -36.01 7.31 -26.40
CA ILE A 9 -36.19 8.45 -27.29
C ILE A 9 -35.18 8.35 -28.46
N PRO A 10 -35.63 8.43 -29.73
CA PRO A 10 -34.73 8.44 -30.89
C PRO A 10 -33.77 9.62 -30.85
N ARG A 11 -32.53 9.40 -31.31
CA ARG A 11 -31.49 10.43 -31.32
C ARG A 11 -31.88 11.66 -32.14
N SER A 12 -32.59 11.49 -33.25
CA SER A 12 -33.09 12.59 -34.08
C SER A 12 -34.03 13.51 -33.31
N THR A 13 -35.01 12.95 -32.59
CA THR A 13 -35.96 13.70 -31.74
C THR A 13 -35.25 14.39 -30.58
N LEU A 14 -34.28 13.71 -29.95
CA LEU A 14 -33.50 14.30 -28.87
C LEU A 14 -32.67 15.51 -29.35
N MET A 15 -32.17 15.47 -30.59
CA MET A 15 -31.39 16.55 -31.19
C MET A 15 -32.25 17.72 -31.69
N SER A 16 -33.49 17.47 -32.14
CA SER A 16 -34.41 18.53 -32.57
C SER A 16 -35.03 19.28 -31.39
N ASP A 17 -35.50 18.55 -30.38
CA ASP A 17 -36.35 19.11 -29.33
C ASP A 17 -35.52 19.59 -28.13
N SER A 18 -34.33 19.03 -27.94
CA SER A 18 -33.47 19.35 -26.80
C SER A 18 -31.97 19.15 -27.11
N PRO A 19 -31.34 20.10 -27.83
CA PRO A 19 -29.95 19.99 -28.28
C PRO A 19 -28.94 19.66 -27.17
N TRP A 20 -29.17 20.18 -25.96
CA TRP A 20 -28.35 19.93 -24.77
C TRP A 20 -28.36 18.46 -24.33
N PHE A 21 -29.52 17.80 -24.35
CA PHE A 21 -29.63 16.37 -24.08
C PHE A 21 -29.13 15.53 -25.28
N GLY A 22 -29.26 16.08 -26.49
CA GLY A 22 -28.69 15.52 -27.71
C GLY A 22 -27.19 15.20 -27.59
N TRP A 23 -26.40 16.06 -26.94
CA TRP A 23 -24.96 15.84 -26.76
C TRP A 23 -24.62 14.61 -25.92
N PHE A 24 -25.41 14.30 -24.89
CA PHE A 24 -25.19 13.09 -24.08
C PHE A 24 -25.38 11.79 -24.89
N SER A 25 -26.17 11.82 -25.97
CA SER A 25 -26.30 10.66 -26.85
C SER A 25 -24.96 10.27 -27.51
N TYR A 26 -24.05 11.23 -27.70
CA TYR A 26 -22.71 11.00 -28.24
C TYR A 26 -21.72 10.44 -27.22
N VAL A 27 -21.97 10.66 -25.93
CA VAL A 27 -21.12 10.19 -24.82
C VAL A 27 -21.60 8.83 -24.32
N ASN A 28 -22.83 8.43 -24.64
CA ASN A 28 -23.42 7.20 -24.13
C ASN A 28 -23.05 5.96 -25.00
N PRO A 29 -22.16 5.05 -24.54
CA PRO A 29 -21.75 3.88 -25.32
C PRO A 29 -22.91 2.92 -25.64
N VAL A 30 -23.97 2.89 -24.81
CA VAL A 30 -25.17 2.06 -25.04
C VAL A 30 -25.93 2.52 -26.29
N ALA A 31 -25.86 3.81 -26.65
CA ALA A 31 -26.46 4.33 -27.88
C ALA A 31 -25.84 3.68 -29.11
N TYR A 32 -24.51 3.66 -29.18
CA TYR A 32 -23.76 3.09 -30.29
C TYR A 32 -23.90 1.57 -30.36
N GLY A 33 -23.97 0.89 -29.20
CA GLY A 33 -24.24 -0.55 -29.14
C GLY A 33 -25.61 -0.92 -29.71
N TYR A 34 -26.66 -0.16 -29.36
CA TYR A 34 -28.00 -0.36 -29.91
C TYR A 34 -28.06 -0.08 -31.42
N GLU A 35 -27.41 1.00 -31.87
CA GLU A 35 -27.34 1.34 -33.29
C GLU A 35 -26.57 0.29 -34.11
N ALA A 36 -25.49 -0.26 -33.55
CA ALA A 36 -24.75 -1.37 -34.14
C ALA A 36 -25.59 -2.65 -34.24
N LEU A 37 -26.40 -2.96 -33.21
CA LEU A 37 -27.31 -4.12 -33.22
C LEU A 37 -28.40 -3.95 -34.27
N LEU A 38 -29.05 -2.79 -34.32
CA LEU A 38 -30.03 -2.48 -35.37
C LEU A 38 -29.40 -2.53 -36.77
N GLY A 39 -28.17 -2.05 -36.91
CA GLY A 39 -27.48 -2.10 -38.19
C GLY A 39 -27.02 -3.49 -38.60
N ASN A 40 -26.79 -4.40 -37.65
CA ASN A 40 -26.53 -5.81 -37.94
C ASN A 40 -27.82 -6.54 -38.35
N GLU A 41 -28.93 -6.30 -37.65
CA GLU A 41 -30.21 -6.98 -37.89
C GLU A 41 -30.93 -6.52 -39.15
N PHE A 42 -30.94 -5.21 -39.40
CA PHE A 42 -31.65 -4.59 -40.54
C PHE A 42 -30.71 -4.20 -41.68
N GLY A 43 -29.40 -4.43 -41.52
CA GLY A 43 -28.40 -4.15 -42.55
C GLY A 43 -28.65 -4.94 -43.83
N GLY A 44 -28.83 -4.25 -44.95
CA GLY A 44 -28.99 -4.88 -46.27
C GLY A 44 -30.36 -5.52 -46.52
N ARG A 45 -31.34 -5.35 -45.63
CA ARG A 45 -32.73 -5.80 -45.85
C ARG A 45 -33.54 -4.71 -46.55
N GLU A 46 -34.23 -5.08 -47.62
CA GLU A 46 -35.22 -4.21 -48.28
C GLU A 46 -36.59 -4.41 -47.62
N LEU A 47 -37.08 -3.38 -46.94
CA LEU A 47 -38.41 -3.39 -46.34
C LEU A 47 -39.41 -2.78 -47.35
N ARG A 48 -40.36 -3.59 -47.82
CA ARG A 48 -41.43 -3.15 -48.73
C ARG A 48 -42.64 -2.69 -47.92
N CYS A 49 -43.21 -1.56 -48.30
CA CYS A 49 -44.48 -1.11 -47.73
C CYS A 49 -45.61 -1.96 -48.30
N SER A 50 -46.37 -2.66 -47.44
CA SER A 50 -47.60 -3.33 -47.85
C SER A 50 -48.74 -2.32 -47.94
N GLU A 51 -49.74 -2.58 -48.79
CA GLU A 51 -50.93 -1.72 -48.95
C GLU A 51 -51.65 -1.45 -47.61
N SER A 52 -51.57 -2.41 -46.69
CA SER A 52 -52.08 -2.30 -45.33
C SER A 52 -51.34 -1.32 -44.42
N ASN A 53 -50.24 -0.70 -44.89
CA ASN A 53 -49.42 0.27 -44.17
C ASN A 53 -49.34 1.63 -44.87
N LEU A 54 -50.06 1.81 -45.98
CA LEU A 54 -50.21 3.09 -46.65
C LEU A 54 -51.22 3.98 -45.92
N VAL A 55 -50.96 5.29 -45.88
CA VAL A 55 -51.85 6.32 -45.33
C VAL A 55 -51.78 7.55 -46.25
N PRO A 56 -52.91 8.14 -46.69
CA PRO A 56 -54.30 7.80 -46.35
C PRO A 56 -54.83 6.57 -47.11
N ARG A 57 -55.80 5.86 -46.50
CA ARG A 57 -56.43 4.65 -47.07
C ARG A 57 -57.82 4.96 -47.59
N GLY A 58 -58.13 4.48 -48.79
CA GLY A 58 -59.50 4.50 -49.33
C GLY A 58 -59.55 4.67 -50.84
N PRO A 59 -60.72 4.38 -51.46
CA PRO A 59 -60.93 4.63 -52.88
C PRO A 59 -60.91 6.14 -53.13
N GLY A 60 -59.89 6.62 -53.86
CA GLY A 60 -59.64 8.05 -54.11
C GLY A 60 -58.37 8.60 -53.45
N ALA A 61 -57.58 7.78 -52.76
CA ALA A 61 -56.25 8.17 -52.31
C ALA A 61 -55.28 8.23 -53.51
N ASP A 62 -54.67 9.39 -53.73
CA ASP A 62 -53.70 9.63 -54.79
C ASP A 62 -52.34 9.00 -54.41
N ALA A 63 -51.79 8.17 -55.29
CA ALA A 63 -50.57 7.41 -55.05
C ALA A 63 -49.35 8.30 -54.81
N ASP A 64 -49.36 9.53 -55.33
CA ASP A 64 -48.27 10.50 -55.19
C ASP A 64 -48.24 11.15 -53.79
N TYR A 65 -49.33 11.09 -53.03
CA TYR A 65 -49.45 11.66 -51.69
C TYR A 65 -49.65 10.61 -50.57
N GLN A 66 -49.57 9.33 -50.91
CA GLN A 66 -49.56 8.27 -49.91
C GLN A 66 -48.22 8.21 -49.20
N GLY A 67 -48.19 7.92 -47.90
CA GLY A 67 -46.97 7.66 -47.14
C GLY A 67 -47.01 6.27 -46.50
N CYS A 68 -45.84 5.69 -46.22
CA CYS A 68 -45.75 4.44 -45.47
C CYS A 68 -45.65 4.72 -43.97
N THR A 69 -46.37 3.97 -43.14
CA THR A 69 -46.26 4.04 -41.67
C THR A 69 -45.00 3.39 -41.11
N LEU A 70 -44.28 2.60 -41.94
CA LEU A 70 -43.01 2.00 -41.55
C LEU A 70 -41.90 3.07 -41.58
N PRO A 71 -41.31 3.42 -40.42
CA PRO A 71 -40.28 4.44 -40.35
C PRO A 71 -39.04 4.02 -41.15
N GLY A 72 -38.59 4.89 -42.06
CA GLY A 72 -37.44 4.64 -42.94
C GLY A 72 -37.76 4.00 -44.30
N VAL A 73 -39.03 3.89 -44.66
CA VAL A 73 -39.48 3.36 -45.97
C VAL A 73 -40.09 4.47 -46.83
N ASP A 74 -39.40 4.88 -47.89
CA ASP A 74 -39.96 5.72 -48.94
C ASP A 74 -40.73 4.86 -49.96
N LEU A 75 -41.79 5.43 -50.56
CA LEU A 75 -42.83 4.72 -51.33
C LEU A 75 -42.34 3.78 -52.43
N TRP A 76 -41.11 3.95 -52.93
CA TRP A 76 -40.64 3.19 -54.09
C TRP A 76 -39.27 2.53 -53.96
N HIS A 77 -38.39 2.91 -53.01
CA HIS A 77 -37.12 2.22 -52.76
C HIS A 77 -36.62 2.53 -51.33
N SER A 78 -36.70 1.55 -50.41
CA SER A 78 -36.00 1.64 -49.12
C SER A 78 -34.77 0.76 -49.14
N ARG A 79 -33.61 1.37 -49.42
CA ARG A 79 -32.32 0.81 -49.03
C ARG A 79 -31.97 1.45 -47.69
N SER A 80 -32.35 0.82 -46.60
CA SER A 80 -31.91 1.23 -45.26
C SER A 80 -30.38 1.05 -45.18
N LYS A 81 -29.64 2.13 -45.47
CA LYS A 81 -28.20 2.21 -45.18
C LYS A 81 -28.03 2.37 -43.67
N PHE A 82 -28.32 1.32 -42.90
CA PHE A 82 -27.72 1.17 -41.58
C PHE A 82 -26.23 0.91 -41.80
N GLY A 83 -25.45 1.99 -41.91
CA GLY A 83 -24.01 1.92 -42.15
C GLY A 83 -23.25 1.47 -40.90
N GLY A 84 -23.24 0.17 -40.60
CA GLY A 84 -22.56 -0.41 -39.43
C GLY A 84 -21.04 -0.13 -39.33
N ARG A 85 -20.40 0.38 -40.39
CA ARG A 85 -18.99 0.78 -40.39
C ARG A 85 -18.72 2.12 -39.72
N GLN A 86 -19.64 3.08 -39.77
CA GLN A 86 -19.43 4.40 -39.17
C GLN A 86 -19.63 4.37 -37.65
N THR A 87 -20.54 3.52 -37.16
CA THR A 87 -20.84 3.37 -35.73
C THR A 87 -19.70 2.70 -34.95
N LEU A 88 -19.03 1.70 -35.53
CA LEU A 88 -17.88 1.03 -34.90
C LEU A 88 -16.67 1.97 -34.76
N ALA A 89 -16.38 2.76 -35.79
CA ALA A 89 -15.28 3.73 -35.75
C ALA A 89 -15.52 4.82 -34.69
N SER A 90 -16.75 5.34 -34.59
CA SER A 90 -17.12 6.30 -33.55
C SER A 90 -17.05 5.70 -32.14
N TRP A 91 -17.46 4.45 -31.96
CA TRP A 91 -17.37 3.76 -30.67
C TRP A 91 -15.92 3.51 -30.23
N LEU A 92 -15.06 3.09 -31.15
CA LEU A 92 -13.61 2.92 -30.89
C LEU A 92 -12.95 4.27 -30.57
N ALA A 93 -13.25 5.31 -31.33
CA ALA A 93 -12.72 6.65 -31.08
C ALA A 93 -13.16 7.21 -29.72
N PHE A 94 -14.42 7.01 -29.34
CA PHE A 94 -14.92 7.36 -28.01
C PHE A 94 -14.19 6.58 -26.91
N THR A 95 -14.01 5.27 -27.09
CA THR A 95 -13.33 4.42 -26.11
C THR A 95 -11.89 4.85 -25.89
N VAL A 96 -11.15 5.12 -26.98
CA VAL A 96 -9.76 5.62 -26.91
C VAL A 96 -9.71 7.00 -26.25
N PHE A 97 -10.58 7.93 -26.66
CA PHE A 97 -10.66 9.26 -26.05
C PHE A 97 -10.97 9.18 -24.56
N PHE A 98 -11.96 8.37 -24.16
CA PHE A 98 -12.33 8.15 -22.78
C PHE A 98 -11.17 7.59 -21.96
N LEU A 99 -10.44 6.60 -22.48
CA LEU A 99 -9.25 6.05 -21.81
C LEU A 99 -8.16 7.11 -21.66
N LEU A 100 -7.87 7.90 -22.69
CA LEU A 100 -6.87 8.97 -22.63
C LEU A 100 -7.24 10.05 -21.60
N VAL A 101 -8.51 10.45 -21.55
CA VAL A 101 -9.01 11.41 -20.55
C VAL A 101 -8.91 10.82 -19.14
N ASN A 102 -9.23 9.55 -18.93
CA ASN A 102 -9.08 8.90 -17.63
C ASN A 102 -7.61 8.77 -17.21
N VAL A 103 -6.72 8.40 -18.13
CA VAL A 103 -5.27 8.36 -17.85
C VAL A 103 -4.76 9.74 -17.46
N TRP A 104 -5.12 10.78 -18.24
CA TRP A 104 -4.75 12.15 -17.94
C TRP A 104 -5.32 12.64 -16.61
N ALA A 105 -6.59 12.31 -16.31
CA ALA A 105 -7.24 12.66 -15.06
C ALA A 105 -6.63 11.94 -13.85
N VAL A 106 -6.20 10.68 -13.99
CA VAL A 106 -5.50 9.95 -12.93
C VAL A 106 -4.09 10.50 -12.70
N GLU A 107 -3.40 10.93 -13.77
CA GLU A 107 -2.05 11.50 -13.67
C GLU A 107 -2.05 12.91 -13.06
N LYS A 108 -3.06 13.73 -13.38
CA LYS A 108 -3.15 15.14 -12.96
C LYS A 108 -4.10 15.42 -11.80
N GLY A 109 -5.04 14.51 -11.54
CA GLY A 109 -6.01 14.65 -10.46
C GLY A 109 -5.36 14.36 -9.10
N PRO A 110 -5.68 15.15 -8.06
CA PRO A 110 -5.31 14.78 -6.70
C PRO A 110 -6.04 13.48 -6.34
N LEU A 111 -5.30 12.38 -6.18
CA LEU A 111 -5.79 11.14 -5.60
C LEU A 111 -6.19 11.40 -4.14
N SER A 112 -7.41 11.89 -3.93
CA SER A 112 -8.06 11.84 -2.63
C SER A 112 -8.46 10.38 -2.40
N PRO A 113 -8.07 9.74 -1.28
CA PRO A 113 -8.48 8.38 -1.00
C PRO A 113 -10.01 8.37 -0.81
N ALA A 114 -10.71 7.89 -1.83
CA ALA A 114 -12.14 7.64 -1.73
C ALA A 114 -12.34 6.51 -0.72
N SER A 115 -12.97 6.84 0.40
CA SER A 115 -13.37 5.95 1.48
C SER A 115 -14.26 4.83 0.93
N GLY A 116 -13.70 3.62 0.78
CA GLY A 116 -14.46 2.42 0.43
C GLY A 116 -15.21 1.87 1.64
N ALA A 117 -16.50 1.67 1.48
CA ALA A 117 -17.37 1.01 2.45
C ALA A 117 -16.89 -0.42 2.72
N HIS A 118 -16.42 -0.70 3.94
CA HIS A 118 -16.05 -2.05 4.36
C HIS A 118 -17.27 -2.78 4.95
N SER A 119 -17.71 -3.85 4.29
CA SER A 119 -18.64 -4.81 4.87
C SER A 119 -17.89 -5.73 5.84
N LEU A 120 -18.30 -5.74 7.10
CA LEU A 120 -17.76 -6.65 8.12
C LEU A 120 -18.20 -8.09 7.80
N VAL A 121 -17.23 -8.97 7.59
CA VAL A 121 -17.45 -10.42 7.49
C VAL A 121 -16.70 -11.08 8.65
N PHE A 122 -17.45 -11.73 9.54
CA PHE A 122 -16.89 -12.47 10.66
C PHE A 122 -16.37 -13.82 10.19
N ALA A 123 -15.10 -14.11 10.47
CA ALA A 123 -14.55 -15.46 10.31
C ALA A 123 -15.10 -16.39 11.39
N LYS A 124 -15.42 -17.62 10.99
CA LYS A 124 -15.91 -18.67 11.90
C LYS A 124 -14.75 -19.14 12.78
N PRO A 125 -14.93 -19.31 14.11
CA PRO A 125 -13.84 -19.76 14.97
C PRO A 125 -13.42 -21.18 14.58
N SER A 126 -12.12 -21.38 14.30
CA SER A 126 -11.53 -22.71 14.28
C SER A 126 -11.28 -23.15 15.71
N GLU A 127 -11.75 -24.34 16.06
CA GLU A 127 -11.52 -24.95 17.37
C GLU A 127 -10.01 -25.01 17.69
N SER A 128 -9.63 -24.29 18.74
CA SER A 128 -8.30 -24.30 19.32
C SER A 128 -8.03 -25.66 19.97
N LYS A 129 -6.93 -26.30 19.60
CA LYS A 129 -6.28 -27.31 20.44
C LYS A 129 -5.27 -26.60 21.35
N GLU A 130 -5.47 -26.74 22.66
CA GLU A 130 -4.50 -26.39 23.69
C GLU A 130 -3.32 -27.38 23.65
N GLU A 131 -2.14 -26.90 23.26
CA GLU A 131 -0.86 -27.60 23.52
C GLU A 131 0.20 -26.58 24.02
N THR A 132 -0.08 -25.95 25.16
CA THR A 132 0.85 -24.98 25.77
C THR A 132 1.78 -25.69 26.75
N SER A 133 3.00 -26.00 26.31
CA SER A 133 4.23 -26.08 27.14
C SER A 133 5.41 -26.69 26.38
N ALA A 134 5.17 -27.59 25.42
CA ALA A 134 6.22 -28.24 24.65
C ALA A 134 6.72 -27.41 23.45
N GLU A 135 5.87 -26.55 22.86
CA GLU A 135 6.25 -25.70 21.72
C GLU A 135 7.15 -24.53 22.09
N GLN A 136 7.07 -24.04 23.33
CA GLN A 136 7.93 -22.96 23.84
C GLN A 136 9.41 -23.37 23.90
N GLN A 137 9.71 -24.65 24.09
CA GLN A 137 11.08 -25.18 24.02
C GLN A 137 11.58 -25.36 22.58
N LYS A 138 10.69 -25.65 21.61
CA LYS A 138 11.05 -25.76 20.18
C LYS A 138 11.22 -24.41 19.50
N ALA A 139 10.48 -23.38 19.92
CA ALA A 139 10.66 -22.02 19.41
C ALA A 139 12.06 -21.46 19.74
N ASP A 140 12.59 -21.78 20.93
CA ASP A 140 13.97 -21.41 21.33
C ASP A 140 15.04 -22.19 20.54
N GLU A 141 14.79 -23.45 20.14
CA GLU A 141 15.69 -24.20 19.23
C GLU A 141 15.63 -23.71 17.77
N THR A 142 14.56 -23.02 17.35
CA THR A 142 14.41 -22.51 15.96
C THR A 142 15.05 -21.13 15.75
N LEU A 143 15.73 -20.58 16.76
CA LEU A 143 16.47 -19.30 16.71
C LEU A 143 17.82 -19.40 15.97
N ASP A 144 18.07 -20.50 15.26
CA ASP A 144 19.23 -20.65 14.39
C ASP A 144 19.32 -19.49 13.37
N LYS A 145 20.24 -18.56 13.69
CA LYS A 145 20.76 -17.43 12.92
C LYS A 145 19.80 -16.88 11.87
N ILE A 146 18.85 -16.07 12.33
CA ILE A 146 17.95 -15.27 11.47
C ILE A 146 18.75 -14.27 10.61
N GLY A 147 19.95 -13.90 11.04
CA GLY A 147 20.89 -13.09 10.26
C GLY A 147 22.27 -13.75 10.12
N ASP A 148 22.87 -13.59 8.94
CA ASP A 148 24.31 -13.81 8.69
C ASP A 148 25.19 -12.71 9.33
N GLY A 149 24.67 -12.07 10.38
CA GLY A 149 25.07 -10.77 10.90
C GLY A 149 26.48 -10.75 11.45
N THR A 150 27.45 -10.51 10.59
CA THR A 150 28.80 -10.08 10.98
C THR A 150 29.00 -8.59 10.74
N SER A 151 28.00 -7.93 10.13
CA SER A 151 28.14 -6.56 9.65
C SER A 151 27.91 -5.50 10.72
N VAL A 152 28.94 -4.70 11.02
CA VAL A 152 28.82 -3.54 11.89
C VAL A 152 28.40 -2.33 11.07
N PHE A 153 27.27 -1.73 11.45
CA PHE A 153 26.78 -0.48 10.89
C PHE A 153 27.37 0.70 11.68
N THR A 154 28.08 1.61 11.02
CA THR A 154 28.71 2.77 11.66
C THR A 154 28.26 4.05 10.95
N PHE A 155 28.00 5.10 11.73
CA PHE A 155 27.64 6.40 11.21
C PHE A 155 28.41 7.49 11.93
N LYS A 156 29.00 8.41 11.17
CA LYS A 156 29.84 9.50 11.68
C LYS A 156 29.42 10.84 11.08
N ASP A 157 29.45 11.86 11.92
CA ASP A 157 29.15 13.26 11.62
C ASP A 157 27.84 13.46 10.83
N ILE A 158 26.77 12.77 11.23
CA ILE A 158 25.46 12.90 10.58
C ILE A 158 24.93 14.31 10.81
N ARG A 159 24.83 15.08 9.72
CA ARG A 159 24.22 16.41 9.67
C ARG A 159 23.10 16.41 8.64
N TYR A 160 21.95 16.94 9.03
CA TYR A 160 20.79 17.03 8.14
C TYR A 160 20.17 18.40 8.21
N THR A 161 20.00 19.02 7.04
CA THR A 161 19.47 20.38 6.91
C THR A 161 18.33 20.39 5.90
N VAL A 162 17.19 20.94 6.31
CA VAL A 162 15.99 21.06 5.46
C VAL A 162 15.70 22.52 5.12
N PRO A 163 15.12 22.82 3.94
CA PRO A 163 14.57 24.15 3.67
C PRO A 163 13.38 24.42 4.61
N TYR A 164 13.32 25.61 5.18
CA TYR A 164 12.24 26.05 6.05
C TYR A 164 11.93 27.54 5.81
N GLY A 165 10.80 27.81 5.17
CA GLY A 165 10.46 29.16 4.70
C GLY A 165 11.48 29.66 3.68
N THR A 166 12.06 30.82 3.93
CA THR A 166 13.12 31.43 3.10
C THR A 166 14.53 30.97 3.46
N GLY A 167 14.68 30.16 4.52
CA GLY A 167 15.98 29.75 5.04
C GLY A 167 16.17 28.24 5.11
N HIS A 168 17.21 27.84 5.84
CA HIS A 168 17.54 26.45 6.11
C HIS A 168 17.52 26.19 7.61
N ARG A 169 16.95 25.05 8.01
CA ARG A 169 16.92 24.59 9.40
C ARG A 169 17.72 23.30 9.53
N ARG A 170 18.73 23.32 10.40
CA ARG A 170 19.47 22.10 10.76
C ARG A 170 18.65 21.29 11.77
N LEU A 171 18.43 20.02 11.44
CA LEU A 171 17.67 19.08 12.26
C LEU A 171 18.56 18.06 12.98
N LEU A 172 19.73 17.75 12.41
CA LEU A 172 20.75 16.88 13.00
C LEU A 172 22.10 17.57 12.92
N ASN A 173 22.89 17.47 13.98
CA ASN A 173 24.15 18.20 14.10
C ASN A 173 25.26 17.30 14.64
N GLY A 174 25.94 16.62 13.72
CA GLY A 174 27.16 15.86 14.00
C GLY A 174 26.92 14.64 14.87
N VAL A 175 25.89 13.85 14.56
CA VAL A 175 25.57 12.62 15.33
C VAL A 175 26.51 11.49 14.93
N ASN A 176 27.03 10.78 15.92
CA ASN A 176 27.96 9.66 15.75
C ASN A 176 27.44 8.43 16.50
N GLY A 177 27.70 7.23 15.96
CA GLY A 177 27.36 5.99 16.63
C GLY A 177 27.58 4.76 15.74
N TYR A 178 27.22 3.61 16.29
CA TYR A 178 27.29 2.34 15.60
C TYR A 178 26.22 1.37 16.11
N ALA A 179 25.89 0.36 15.31
CA ALA A 179 25.10 -0.79 15.71
C ALA A 179 25.83 -2.05 15.22
N ALA A 180 26.16 -2.92 16.18
CA ALA A 180 26.79 -4.20 15.90
C ALA A 180 25.72 -5.31 15.82
N PRO A 181 26.00 -6.41 15.11
CA PRO A 181 25.17 -7.60 15.18
C PRO A 181 25.03 -8.07 16.63
N GLY A 182 23.86 -8.60 16.99
CA GLY A 182 23.62 -9.01 18.37
C GLY A 182 23.22 -7.88 19.33
N LYS A 183 23.25 -6.61 18.85
CA LYS A 183 23.05 -5.43 19.70
C LYS A 183 21.75 -4.71 19.38
N MET A 184 21.05 -4.32 20.45
CA MET A 184 19.86 -3.49 20.40
C MET A 184 20.18 -2.07 20.89
N VAL A 185 20.04 -1.09 19.99
CA VAL A 185 20.33 0.33 20.25
C VAL A 185 19.03 1.12 20.37
N ALA A 186 18.80 1.75 21.52
CA ALA A 186 17.66 2.65 21.73
C ALA A 186 18.02 4.11 21.41
N LEU A 187 17.23 4.73 20.54
CA LEU A 187 17.24 6.18 20.33
C LEU A 187 16.24 6.83 21.29
N MET A 188 16.78 7.68 22.16
CA MET A 188 16.00 8.38 23.19
C MET A 188 16.20 9.89 23.08
N GLY A 189 15.30 10.65 23.69
CA GLY A 189 15.32 12.11 23.67
C GLY A 189 13.92 12.71 23.72
N SER A 190 13.84 14.00 24.04
CA SER A 190 12.57 14.72 24.10
C SER A 190 11.84 14.73 22.74
N SER A 191 10.53 15.02 22.76
CA SER A 191 9.79 15.27 21.52
C SER A 191 10.42 16.45 20.76
N GLY A 192 10.62 16.27 19.45
CA GLY A 192 11.33 17.24 18.60
C GLY A 192 12.86 17.23 18.71
N ALA A 193 13.48 16.28 19.42
CA ALA A 193 14.94 16.13 19.46
C ALA A 193 15.56 15.63 18.13
N GLY A 194 14.75 15.10 17.22
CA GLY A 194 15.21 14.57 15.93
C GLY A 194 15.39 13.05 15.89
N LYS A 195 14.75 12.28 16.78
CA LYS A 195 14.81 10.81 16.82
C LYS A 195 14.40 10.15 15.50
N THR A 196 13.14 10.35 15.10
CA THR A 196 12.59 9.88 13.82
C THR A 196 13.36 10.44 12.63
N THR A 197 13.84 11.68 12.74
CA THR A 197 14.68 12.31 11.71
C THR A 197 16.00 11.57 11.54
N LEU A 198 16.69 11.24 12.63
CA LEU A 198 17.92 10.46 12.63
C LEU A 198 17.66 9.06 12.09
N LEU A 199 16.65 8.36 12.60
CA LEU A 199 16.29 7.01 12.17
C LEU A 199 16.05 6.96 10.64
N ASN A 200 15.25 7.88 10.11
CA ASN A 200 15.00 7.99 8.67
C ASN A 200 16.24 8.39 7.86
N THR A 201 17.15 9.17 8.44
CA THR A 201 18.42 9.54 7.79
C THR A 201 19.36 8.34 7.70
N LEU A 202 19.48 7.56 8.77
CA LEU A 202 20.29 6.33 8.81
C LEU A 202 19.76 5.27 7.84
N ALA A 203 18.45 5.15 7.70
CA ALA A 203 17.81 4.28 6.72
C ALA A 203 17.82 4.85 5.28
N GLN A 204 18.41 6.02 5.06
CA GLN A 204 18.45 6.72 3.76
C GLN A 204 17.05 6.97 3.14
N ARG A 205 16.03 7.26 3.96
CA ARG A 205 14.63 7.46 3.51
C ARG A 205 14.22 8.94 3.32
N GLN A 206 15.14 9.89 3.52
CA GLN A 206 14.86 11.32 3.32
C GLN A 206 14.61 11.64 1.83
N ARG A 207 13.59 12.47 1.55
CA ARG A 207 13.25 12.93 0.18
C ARG A 207 13.67 14.37 -0.10
N ILE A 208 13.89 15.16 0.94
CA ILE A 208 14.12 16.62 0.88
C ILE A 208 15.35 16.94 1.74
N GLY A 209 16.00 18.06 1.45
CA GLY A 209 17.13 18.55 2.25
C GLY A 209 18.45 17.91 1.87
N VAL A 210 19.51 18.31 2.59
CA VAL A 210 20.88 17.87 2.35
C VAL A 210 21.36 17.10 3.57
N VAL A 211 21.82 15.87 3.33
CA VAL A 211 22.47 15.01 4.33
C VAL A 211 23.97 15.05 4.06
N SER A 212 24.75 15.41 5.09
CA SER A 212 26.20 15.24 5.12
C SER A 212 26.51 14.18 6.16
N SER A 213 27.15 13.09 5.75
CA SER A 213 27.31 11.90 6.60
C SER A 213 28.34 10.94 6.06
N ASP A 214 29.06 10.29 6.97
CA ASP A 214 29.81 9.07 6.67
C ASP A 214 29.05 7.87 7.23
N ILE A 215 28.25 7.20 6.40
CA ILE A 215 27.57 5.95 6.75
C ILE A 215 28.37 4.80 6.14
N LEU A 216 28.75 3.83 6.98
CA LEU A 216 29.58 2.69 6.60
C LEU A 216 28.95 1.39 7.11
N VAL A 217 29.02 0.34 6.28
CA VAL A 217 28.73 -1.05 6.65
C VAL A 217 30.04 -1.81 6.52
N ASN A 218 30.58 -2.33 7.62
CA ASN A 218 31.91 -2.97 7.65
C ASN A 218 33.03 -2.07 7.08
N GLY A 219 32.96 -0.77 7.34
CA GLY A 219 33.94 0.20 6.84
C GLY A 219 33.77 0.58 5.36
N VAL A 220 32.78 0.04 4.67
CA VAL A 220 32.50 0.34 3.25
C VAL A 220 31.24 1.18 3.12
N VAL A 221 31.25 2.16 2.20
CA VAL A 221 30.07 2.97 1.92
C VAL A 221 28.96 2.10 1.32
N PRO A 222 27.74 2.10 1.88
CA PRO A 222 26.64 1.30 1.39
C PRO A 222 26.20 1.76 -0.01
N GLY A 223 26.09 0.81 -0.95
CA GLY A 223 25.55 1.06 -2.27
C GLY A 223 24.02 1.19 -2.30
N ALA A 224 23.45 1.36 -3.50
CA ALA A 224 21.99 1.50 -3.69
C ALA A 224 21.15 0.31 -3.19
N ALA A 225 21.77 -0.86 -2.99
CA ALA A 225 21.13 -2.05 -2.45
C ALA A 225 20.89 -1.99 -0.93
N PHE A 226 21.54 -1.07 -0.21
CA PHE A 226 21.44 -0.97 1.25
C PHE A 226 20.00 -0.85 1.74
N LYS A 227 19.21 0.03 1.11
CA LYS A 227 17.79 0.20 1.47
C LYS A 227 16.96 -1.08 1.33
N ARG A 228 17.35 -1.99 0.43
CA ARG A 228 16.67 -3.29 0.24
C ARG A 228 17.15 -4.34 1.24
N GLY A 229 18.40 -4.23 1.72
CA GLY A 229 18.99 -5.14 2.72
C GLY A 229 18.67 -4.80 4.18
N THR A 230 18.01 -3.66 4.43
CA THR A 230 17.56 -3.24 5.76
C THR A 230 16.04 -3.36 5.90
N GLY A 231 15.56 -3.77 7.08
CA GLY A 231 14.14 -3.68 7.44
C GLY A 231 13.83 -2.33 8.06
N PHE A 232 12.66 -1.76 7.78
CA PHE A 232 12.21 -0.50 8.39
C PHE A 232 10.73 -0.56 8.77
N CYS A 233 10.45 -0.60 10.06
CA CYS A 233 9.10 -0.49 10.60
C CYS A 233 8.77 0.98 10.86
N GLU A 234 7.77 1.52 10.15
CA GLU A 234 7.25 2.87 10.39
C GLU A 234 6.41 2.92 11.69
N GLN A 235 6.21 4.13 12.22
CA GLN A 235 5.40 4.33 13.43
C GLN A 235 3.94 3.87 13.25
N ARG A 236 3.38 4.07 12.05
CA ARG A 236 2.05 3.58 11.67
C ARG A 236 2.17 2.22 10.99
N ASP A 237 1.32 1.30 11.41
CA ASP A 237 1.23 -0.02 10.82
C ASP A 237 0.42 0.06 9.50
N ILE A 238 1.12 0.00 8.37
CA ILE A 238 0.51 0.08 7.03
C ILE A 238 0.36 -1.34 6.49
N HIS A 239 -0.88 -1.83 6.45
CA HIS A 239 -1.21 -3.16 5.93
C HIS A 239 -2.50 -3.12 5.11
N GLU A 240 -2.64 -4.07 4.19
CA GLU A 240 -3.90 -4.32 3.50
C GLU A 240 -4.85 -5.06 4.44
N GLY A 241 -5.87 -4.36 4.96
CA GLY A 241 -6.74 -4.90 6.01
C GLY A 241 -7.53 -6.14 5.60
N SER A 242 -7.78 -6.32 4.30
CA SER A 242 -8.48 -7.46 3.72
C SER A 242 -7.61 -8.71 3.55
N SER A 243 -6.29 -8.60 3.72
CA SER A 243 -5.36 -9.73 3.67
C SER A 243 -5.23 -10.43 5.03
N THR A 244 -4.92 -11.71 4.99
CA THR A 244 -4.55 -12.47 6.19
C THR A 244 -3.10 -12.19 6.59
N VAL A 245 -2.77 -12.45 7.86
CA VAL A 245 -1.38 -12.34 8.35
C VAL A 245 -0.42 -13.17 7.49
N ARG A 246 -0.80 -14.40 7.16
CA ARG A 246 0.01 -15.29 6.32
C ARG A 246 0.24 -14.72 4.93
N GLU A 247 -0.81 -14.23 4.28
CA GLU A 247 -0.70 -13.64 2.94
C GLU A 247 0.23 -12.43 2.93
N ALA A 248 0.18 -11.56 3.95
CA ALA A 248 1.05 -10.39 4.04
C ALA A 248 2.54 -10.78 4.20
N LEU A 249 2.84 -11.78 5.04
CA LEU A 249 4.22 -12.26 5.22
C LEU A 249 4.73 -12.98 3.96
N ASP A 250 3.92 -13.85 3.35
CA ASP A 250 4.26 -14.54 2.10
C ASP A 250 4.48 -13.53 0.97
N PHE A 251 3.61 -12.53 0.83
CA PHE A 251 3.75 -11.48 -0.16
C PHE A 251 5.09 -10.73 -0.01
N SER A 252 5.45 -10.37 1.22
CA SER A 252 6.73 -9.73 1.52
C SER A 252 7.92 -10.62 1.14
N ALA A 253 7.90 -11.90 1.56
CA ALA A 253 8.97 -12.84 1.28
C ALA A 253 9.15 -13.09 -0.22
N LEU A 254 8.07 -13.33 -0.95
CA LEU A 254 8.11 -13.66 -2.38
C LEU A 254 8.68 -12.51 -3.21
N LEU A 255 8.35 -11.25 -2.87
CA LEU A 255 8.76 -10.08 -3.63
C LEU A 255 10.11 -9.48 -3.20
N ARG A 256 10.46 -9.55 -1.92
CA ARG A 256 11.65 -8.86 -1.39
C ARG A 256 12.88 -9.75 -1.27
N GLN A 257 12.70 -11.05 -1.09
CA GLN A 257 13.84 -11.99 -1.09
C GLN A 257 14.38 -12.21 -2.50
N GLU A 258 15.66 -12.56 -2.59
CA GLU A 258 16.35 -12.74 -3.88
C GLU A 258 15.67 -13.76 -4.81
N LYS A 259 15.78 -13.52 -6.12
CA LYS A 259 15.11 -14.33 -7.15
C LYS A 259 15.62 -15.77 -7.23
N HIS A 260 16.89 -16.00 -6.87
CA HIS A 260 17.51 -17.32 -6.94
C HIS A 260 17.02 -18.29 -5.84
N ILE A 261 16.46 -17.75 -4.75
CA ILE A 261 15.91 -18.54 -3.63
C ILE A 261 14.59 -19.19 -4.09
N PRO A 262 14.44 -20.53 -4.02
CA PRO A 262 13.22 -21.21 -4.42
C PRO A 262 12.00 -20.79 -3.60
N LYS A 263 10.82 -20.73 -4.23
CA LYS A 263 9.56 -20.35 -3.56
C LYS A 263 9.31 -21.17 -2.29
N ALA A 264 9.58 -22.48 -2.32
CA ALA A 264 9.38 -23.35 -1.15
C ALA A 264 10.25 -22.93 0.04
N GLU A 265 11.49 -22.52 -0.19
CA GLU A 265 12.39 -22.05 0.86
C GLU A 265 11.94 -20.71 1.44
N LYS A 266 11.45 -19.79 0.58
CA LYS A 266 10.88 -18.51 1.00
C LYS A 266 9.69 -18.71 1.95
N LEU A 267 8.77 -19.62 1.59
CA LEU A 267 7.59 -19.93 2.40
C LEU A 267 7.96 -20.67 3.70
N ALA A 268 8.93 -21.58 3.64
CA ALA A 268 9.45 -22.25 4.84
C ALA A 268 10.12 -21.27 5.81
N TYR A 269 10.74 -20.20 5.31
CA TYR A 269 11.24 -19.11 6.16
C TYR A 269 10.11 -18.30 6.77
N VAL A 270 9.02 -18.03 6.03
CA VAL A 270 7.82 -17.38 6.60
C VAL A 270 7.24 -18.22 7.75
N ASP A 271 7.19 -19.55 7.62
CA ASP A 271 6.75 -20.43 8.72
C ASP A 271 7.58 -20.23 9.99
N ARG A 272 8.90 -20.06 9.85
CA ARG A 272 9.78 -19.76 10.99
C ARG A 272 9.46 -18.40 11.61
N ILE A 273 9.22 -17.37 10.78
CA ILE A 273 8.88 -16.03 11.24
C ILE A 273 7.53 -16.00 11.96
N VAL A 274 6.53 -16.73 11.46
CA VAL A 274 5.22 -16.84 12.12
C VAL A 274 5.36 -17.43 13.53
N ARG A 275 6.13 -18.51 13.68
CA ARG A 275 6.40 -19.14 15.00
C ARG A 275 7.17 -18.22 15.92
N LEU A 276 8.19 -17.56 15.39
CA LEU A 276 9.04 -16.65 16.13
C LEU A 276 8.25 -15.47 16.72
N LEU A 277 7.26 -14.96 15.97
CA LEU A 277 6.38 -13.87 16.39
C LEU A 277 5.17 -14.36 17.20
N GLU A 278 5.06 -15.67 17.45
CA GLU A 278 3.91 -16.32 18.09
C GLU A 278 2.59 -15.97 17.38
N LEU A 279 2.61 -15.97 16.04
CA LEU A 279 1.46 -15.62 15.19
C LEU A 279 0.73 -16.85 14.63
N ASP A 280 1.06 -18.07 15.06
CA ASP A 280 0.48 -19.31 14.50
C ASP A 280 -1.05 -19.31 14.53
N SER A 281 -1.63 -18.96 15.69
CA SER A 281 -3.10 -18.89 15.88
C SER A 281 -3.76 -17.75 15.10
N LEU A 282 -2.98 -16.75 14.68
CA LEU A 282 -3.44 -15.55 13.95
C LEU A 282 -3.06 -15.58 12.47
N SER A 283 -2.37 -16.62 12.00
CA SER A 283 -1.85 -16.73 10.64
C SER A 283 -2.93 -16.57 9.57
N HIS A 284 -4.13 -17.10 9.83
CA HIS A 284 -5.29 -17.00 8.94
C HIS A 284 -6.28 -15.90 9.32
N ALA A 285 -5.99 -15.12 10.37
CA ALA A 285 -6.83 -13.98 10.75
C ALA A 285 -6.61 -12.81 9.78
N LEU A 286 -7.68 -12.06 9.51
CA LEU A 286 -7.61 -10.82 8.74
C LEU A 286 -6.88 -9.75 9.55
N ILE A 287 -5.98 -9.00 8.90
CA ILE A 287 -5.19 -7.96 9.58
C ILE A 287 -6.09 -6.87 10.18
N SER A 288 -7.25 -6.60 9.57
CA SER A 288 -8.22 -5.65 10.12
C SER A 288 -8.79 -6.05 11.48
N SER A 289 -8.81 -7.35 11.82
CA SER A 289 -9.34 -7.86 13.10
C SER A 289 -8.33 -7.88 14.26
N LEU A 290 -7.06 -7.58 13.99
CA LEU A 290 -5.99 -7.71 14.99
C LEU A 290 -6.02 -6.58 16.03
N THR A 291 -5.55 -6.89 17.24
CA THR A 291 -5.24 -5.88 18.26
C THR A 291 -4.03 -5.03 17.85
N VAL A 292 -3.77 -3.93 18.55
CA VAL A 292 -2.60 -3.06 18.26
C VAL A 292 -1.29 -3.82 18.43
N GLU A 293 -1.13 -4.61 19.50
CA GLU A 293 0.06 -5.42 19.74
C GLU A 293 0.26 -6.46 18.63
N GLN A 294 -0.79 -7.21 18.28
CA GLN A 294 -0.73 -8.22 17.23
C GLN A 294 -0.36 -7.59 15.88
N ARG A 295 -0.95 -6.43 15.56
CA ARG A 295 -0.62 -5.68 14.34
C ARG A 295 0.84 -5.23 14.32
N LYS A 296 1.40 -4.81 15.47
CA LYS A 296 2.83 -4.48 15.60
C LYS A 296 3.72 -5.69 15.33
N ARG A 297 3.38 -6.87 15.84
CA ARG A 297 4.08 -8.12 15.52
C ARG A 297 4.04 -8.42 14.02
N VAL A 298 2.88 -8.24 13.37
CA VAL A 298 2.75 -8.40 11.90
C VAL A 298 3.61 -7.40 11.14
N THR A 299 3.65 -6.12 11.54
CA THR A 299 4.55 -5.12 10.93
C THR A 299 6.01 -5.56 11.00
N ILE A 300 6.47 -6.04 12.16
CA ILE A 300 7.83 -6.54 12.31
C ILE A 300 8.04 -7.80 11.46
N GLY A 301 7.06 -8.71 11.43
CA GLY A 301 7.12 -9.93 10.64
C GLY A 301 7.19 -9.71 9.14
N VAL A 302 6.46 -8.73 8.61
CA VAL A 302 6.54 -8.35 7.20
C VAL A 302 7.95 -7.86 6.85
N GLU A 303 8.59 -7.09 7.72
CA GLU A 303 9.98 -6.64 7.51
C GLU A 303 10.99 -7.79 7.65
N LEU A 304 10.80 -8.69 8.62
CA LEU A 304 11.67 -9.86 8.82
C LEU A 304 11.53 -10.91 7.72
N ALA A 305 10.33 -11.08 7.15
CA ALA A 305 10.05 -11.99 6.05
C ALA A 305 10.84 -11.63 4.79
N ALA A 306 11.29 -10.38 4.65
CA ALA A 306 12.20 -9.95 3.60
C ALA A 306 13.65 -10.45 3.79
N ARG A 307 13.98 -11.04 4.95
CA ARG A 307 15.31 -11.52 5.35
C ARG A 307 16.36 -10.39 5.29
N PRO A 308 16.20 -9.33 6.10
CA PRO A 308 17.15 -8.21 6.10
C PRO A 308 18.52 -8.70 6.58
N SER A 309 19.55 -8.59 5.72
CA SER A 309 20.88 -9.14 5.99
C SER A 309 21.74 -8.29 6.94
N LEU A 310 21.30 -7.06 7.23
CA LEU A 310 22.13 -6.05 7.90
C LEU A 310 21.52 -5.53 9.20
N LEU A 311 20.36 -4.89 9.13
CA LEU A 311 19.87 -4.00 10.18
C LEU A 311 18.35 -3.88 10.13
N LEU A 312 17.72 -3.87 11.31
CA LEU A 312 16.29 -3.60 11.48
C LEU A 312 16.11 -2.26 12.19
N PHE A 313 15.43 -1.33 11.53
CA PHE A 313 15.03 -0.06 12.10
C PHE A 313 13.56 -0.14 12.55
N LEU A 314 13.24 0.34 13.75
CA LEU A 314 11.86 0.47 14.21
C LEU A 314 11.58 1.87 14.77
N ASP A 315 10.58 2.55 14.23
CA ASP A 315 10.15 3.85 14.74
C ASP A 315 9.00 3.67 15.74
N GLU A 316 9.28 3.90 17.02
CA GLU A 316 8.35 3.78 18.15
C GLU A 316 7.51 2.49 18.16
N PRO A 317 8.15 1.30 18.21
CA PRO A 317 7.44 0.02 18.16
C PRO A 317 6.51 -0.22 19.37
N THR A 318 6.67 0.53 20.45
CA THR A 318 5.86 0.46 21.67
C THR A 318 4.75 1.51 21.73
N SER A 319 4.59 2.34 20.69
CA SER A 319 3.59 3.40 20.67
C SER A 319 2.17 2.85 20.59
N GLY A 320 1.26 3.39 21.41
CA GLY A 320 -0.14 2.95 21.48
C GLY A 320 -0.37 1.63 22.22
N LEU A 321 0.66 1.11 22.92
CA LEU A 321 0.56 -0.08 23.76
C LEU A 321 0.55 0.29 25.24
N ASP A 322 -0.11 -0.54 26.06
CA ASP A 322 0.06 -0.53 27.51
C ASP A 322 1.45 -1.07 27.90
N SER A 323 1.82 -0.94 29.17
CA SER A 323 3.16 -1.30 29.65
C SER A 323 3.50 -2.78 29.50
N GLN A 324 2.53 -3.69 29.65
CA GLN A 324 2.78 -5.13 29.52
C GLN A 324 2.98 -5.52 28.06
N SER A 325 2.10 -5.05 27.17
CA SER A 325 2.22 -5.28 25.73
C SER A 325 3.51 -4.66 25.15
N ALA A 326 3.88 -3.45 25.60
CA ALA A 326 5.14 -2.82 25.21
C ALA A 326 6.37 -3.64 25.65
N PHE A 327 6.36 -4.16 26.88
CA PHE A 327 7.43 -5.01 27.38
C PHE A 327 7.54 -6.33 26.60
N SER A 328 6.40 -6.94 26.26
CA SER A 328 6.32 -8.14 25.41
C SER A 328 7.01 -7.91 24.06
N ILE A 329 6.69 -6.81 23.37
CA ILE A 329 7.32 -6.43 22.10
C ILE A 329 8.83 -6.21 22.26
N VAL A 330 9.28 -5.54 23.31
CA VAL A 330 10.71 -5.28 23.52
C VAL A 330 11.48 -6.56 23.86
N ARG A 331 10.90 -7.45 24.67
CA ARG A 331 11.48 -8.78 24.95
C ARG A 331 11.60 -9.60 23.68
N PHE A 332 10.62 -9.50 22.80
CA PHE A 332 10.67 -10.11 21.48
C PHE A 332 11.82 -9.52 20.62
N LEU A 333 11.97 -8.20 20.57
CA LEU A 333 13.09 -7.54 19.88
C LEU A 333 14.46 -7.93 20.48
N ARG A 334 14.54 -8.12 21.81
CA ARG A 334 15.73 -8.64 22.49
C ARG A 334 16.11 -10.03 21.99
N ARG A 335 15.15 -10.96 21.91
CA ARG A 335 15.37 -12.32 21.37
C ARG A 335 15.85 -12.29 19.91
N LEU A 336 15.29 -11.41 19.08
CA LEU A 336 15.77 -11.19 17.72
C LEU A 336 17.21 -10.68 17.69
N ALA A 337 17.55 -9.74 18.56
CA ALA A 337 18.90 -9.24 18.69
C ALA A 337 19.84 -10.37 19.11
N ASP A 338 19.50 -11.17 20.12
CA ASP A 338 20.27 -12.33 20.57
C ASP A 338 20.53 -13.35 19.46
N ALA A 339 19.61 -13.49 18.50
CA ALA A 339 19.78 -14.31 17.29
C ALA A 339 20.72 -13.70 16.22
N GLY A 340 21.37 -12.58 16.52
CA GLY A 340 22.38 -11.91 15.70
C GLY A 340 21.88 -10.70 14.91
N GLN A 341 20.60 -10.34 15.00
CA GLN A 341 20.06 -9.18 14.29
C GLN A 341 20.56 -7.87 14.93
N ALA A 342 21.15 -6.97 14.16
CA ALA A 342 21.37 -5.61 14.63
C ALA A 342 20.04 -4.84 14.60
N ILE A 343 19.68 -4.19 15.71
CA ILE A 343 18.41 -3.45 15.85
C ILE A 343 18.66 -2.03 16.32
N ILE A 344 18.03 -1.07 15.65
CA ILE A 344 18.00 0.33 16.05
C ILE A 344 16.54 0.75 16.15
N CYS A 345 16.07 1.18 17.32
CA CYS A 345 14.70 1.66 17.45
C CYS A 345 14.58 2.95 18.25
N THR A 346 13.54 3.73 17.97
CA THR A 346 13.20 4.91 18.78
C THR A 346 12.22 4.50 19.88
N ILE A 347 12.39 5.04 21.10
CA ILE A 347 11.47 4.76 22.21
C ILE A 347 11.03 6.07 22.84
N HIS A 348 9.74 6.18 23.10
CA HIS A 348 9.14 7.31 23.80
C HIS A 348 8.87 6.92 25.26
N GLN A 349 9.51 7.60 26.20
CA GLN A 349 9.32 7.46 27.66
C GLN A 349 9.35 6.00 28.17
N PRO A 350 10.49 5.29 28.03
CA PRO A 350 10.60 3.92 28.52
C PRO A 350 10.61 3.85 30.05
N SER A 351 10.03 2.79 30.61
CA SER A 351 10.23 2.40 32.01
C SER A 351 11.67 1.87 32.22
N SER A 352 12.15 1.88 33.46
CA SER A 352 13.47 1.31 33.83
C SER A 352 13.68 -0.09 33.24
N ASP A 353 12.70 -0.96 33.43
CA ASP A 353 12.76 -2.38 33.07
C ASP A 353 12.84 -2.56 31.55
N LEU A 354 12.24 -1.64 30.80
CA LEU A 354 12.28 -1.63 29.34
C LEU A 354 13.64 -1.11 28.83
N ILE A 355 14.23 -0.12 29.50
CA ILE A 355 15.57 0.40 29.17
C ILE A 355 16.64 -0.70 29.34
N GLU A 356 16.52 -1.54 30.37
CA GLU A 356 17.50 -2.60 30.66
C GLU A 356 17.59 -3.68 29.57
N GLN A 357 16.59 -3.80 28.69
CA GLN A 357 16.64 -4.73 27.56
C GLN A 357 17.62 -4.27 26.46
N PHE A 358 17.96 -2.98 26.43
CA PHE A 358 18.84 -2.40 25.41
C PHE A 358 20.31 -2.54 25.80
N ASP A 359 21.17 -2.75 24.79
CA ASP A 359 22.61 -2.76 25.01
C ASP A 359 23.17 -1.34 25.08
N MET A 360 22.67 -0.47 24.19
CA MET A 360 23.21 0.86 23.95
C MET A 360 22.09 1.90 23.88
N ILE A 361 22.36 3.10 24.36
CA ILE A 361 21.46 4.26 24.23
C ILE A 361 22.16 5.36 23.45
N LEU A 362 21.46 5.88 22.45
CA LEU A 362 21.78 7.13 21.76
C LEU A 362 20.75 8.19 22.16
N ALA A 363 21.14 9.09 23.06
CA ALA A 363 20.29 10.17 23.55
C ALA A 363 20.52 11.46 22.76
N LEU A 364 19.45 12.05 22.24
CA LEU A 364 19.46 13.31 21.51
C LEU A 364 18.83 14.45 22.30
N ASN A 365 19.48 15.60 22.25
CA ASN A 365 18.93 16.88 22.70
C ASN A 365 18.24 17.63 21.56
N ARG A 366 17.43 18.63 21.92
CA ARG A 366 16.83 19.56 20.94
C ARG A 366 17.91 20.13 20.01
N GLY A 367 17.58 20.25 18.73
CA GLY A 367 18.53 20.64 17.69
C GLY A 367 19.36 19.49 17.11
N GLY A 368 19.07 18.23 17.50
CA GLY A 368 19.71 17.05 16.94
C GLY A 368 21.17 16.87 17.34
N ASN A 369 21.52 17.35 18.53
CA ASN A 369 22.85 17.15 19.12
C ASN A 369 22.86 15.87 19.94
N THR A 370 23.95 15.09 19.85
CA THR A 370 24.12 13.89 20.68
C THR A 370 24.49 14.31 22.08
N PHE A 371 23.69 13.90 23.07
CA PHE A 371 23.98 14.11 24.48
C PHE A 371 24.76 12.94 25.07
N TYR A 372 24.39 11.72 24.68
CA TYR A 372 25.00 10.50 25.15
C TYR A 372 24.93 9.41 24.08
N PHE A 373 26.03 8.68 23.91
CA PHE A 373 26.03 7.41 23.19
C PHE A 373 26.93 6.42 23.92
N GLY A 374 26.35 5.31 24.40
CA GLY A 374 27.09 4.36 25.21
C GLY A 374 26.21 3.25 25.79
N PRO A 375 26.81 2.33 26.56
CA PRO A 375 26.10 1.20 27.15
C PRO A 375 25.14 1.63 28.26
N VAL A 376 24.02 0.92 28.37
CA VAL A 376 22.99 1.18 29.40
C VAL A 376 23.54 1.06 30.83
N GLY A 377 24.46 0.11 31.05
CA GLY A 377 25.04 -0.25 32.35
C GLY A 377 24.12 -1.12 33.20
N GLU A 378 24.66 -1.75 34.25
CA GLU A 378 23.86 -2.53 35.22
C GLU A 378 22.75 -1.65 35.84
N ASN A 379 21.51 -2.15 35.82
CA ASN A 379 20.29 -1.48 36.27
C ASN A 379 20.05 -0.07 35.64
N GLY A 380 20.54 0.17 34.42
CA GLY A 380 20.43 1.48 33.77
C GLY A 380 21.25 2.60 34.42
N GLY A 381 22.13 2.26 35.38
CA GLY A 381 22.77 3.21 36.29
C GLY A 381 23.78 4.15 35.65
N SER A 382 24.43 3.78 34.54
CA SER A 382 25.34 4.68 33.80
C SER A 382 24.57 5.69 32.95
N CYS A 383 23.36 5.34 32.51
CA CYS A 383 22.52 6.21 31.71
C CYS A 383 21.68 7.16 32.57
N GLN A 384 20.97 6.65 33.59
CA GLN A 384 20.08 7.45 34.45
C GLN A 384 20.80 8.60 35.15
N ARG A 385 22.02 8.36 35.67
CA ARG A 385 22.84 9.40 36.32
C ARG A 385 23.25 10.54 35.39
N ARG A 386 23.32 10.29 34.08
CA ARG A 386 23.69 11.31 33.08
C ARG A 386 22.50 11.95 32.41
N ILE A 387 21.37 11.24 32.24
CA ILE A 387 20.14 11.81 31.68
C ILE A 387 19.44 12.76 32.68
N ALA A 388 19.59 12.53 33.99
CA ALA A 388 19.02 13.37 35.04
C ALA A 388 19.84 14.63 35.39
N ALA A 389 21.06 14.75 34.84
CA ALA A 389 21.96 15.89 35.00
C ALA A 389 21.94 16.75 33.73
#